data_AF-A0A7S2PA70-F1
#
_entry.id   AF-A0A7S2PA70-F1
#
_cell.length_a   1.000
_cell.length_b   1.000
_cell.length_c   1.000
_cell.angle_alpha   90.00
_cell.angle_beta   90.00
_cell.angle_gamma   90.00
#
_symmetry.space_group_name_H-M   'P 1'
#
loop_
_entity.id
_entity.type
_entity.pdbx_description
1 polymer ?
#
loop_
_entity_poly.entity_id
_entity_poly.type
_entity_poly.pdbx_seq_one_letter_code
_entity_poly.pdbx_strand_id
1 'polypeptide(L)'
;SANAFYNCPALTDVECSELEIIEDSAFSRCKSLRSINLSSAKIVKRSAFSDTALTDVTFGNKLESIEVCSFHQCISLERITLPLKDGMITRDNTFTGCVNLEHVDLVGGIHETVAALQLEGWRN
;
A
#
# COMPACT_ATOMS: atom_id res chain seq x y z
N SER A 1 -8.00 -9.33 -10.79
CA SER A 1 -7.43 -9.17 -12.14
C SER A 1 -6.87 -7.77 -12.29
N ALA A 2 -5.96 -7.56 -13.24
CA ALA A 2 -5.48 -6.21 -13.56
C ALA A 2 -6.64 -5.31 -13.98
N ASN A 3 -6.63 -4.05 -13.54
CA ASN A 3 -7.66 -3.03 -13.81
C ASN A 3 -9.10 -3.40 -13.37
N ALA A 4 -9.29 -4.38 -12.47
CA ALA A 4 -10.61 -4.90 -12.10
C ALA A 4 -11.63 -3.81 -11.70
N PHE A 5 -11.17 -2.82 -10.95
CA PHE A 5 -11.93 -1.66 -10.50
C PHE A 5 -11.24 -0.36 -10.92
N TYR A 6 -10.58 -0.35 -12.07
CA TYR A 6 -9.95 0.86 -12.58
C TYR A 6 -10.99 1.97 -12.78
N ASN A 7 -10.73 3.13 -12.18
CA ASN A 7 -11.58 4.32 -12.28
C ASN A 7 -13.04 4.04 -11.87
N CYS A 8 -13.24 3.39 -10.72
CA CYS A 8 -14.55 3.25 -10.09
C CYS A 8 -14.77 4.35 -9.03
N PRO A 9 -15.25 5.56 -9.41
CA PRO A 9 -15.35 6.70 -8.49
C PRO A 9 -16.41 6.51 -7.41
N ALA A 10 -17.33 5.56 -7.55
CA ALA A 10 -18.37 5.25 -6.57
C ALA A 10 -17.98 4.11 -5.61
N LEU A 11 -16.82 3.46 -5.81
CA LEU A 11 -16.37 2.36 -4.96
C LEU A 11 -15.86 2.93 -3.64
N THR A 12 -16.59 2.70 -2.55
CA THR A 12 -16.23 3.18 -1.21
C THR A 12 -15.52 2.13 -0.37
N ASP A 13 -15.91 0.87 -0.56
CA ASP A 13 -15.52 -0.25 0.27
C ASP A 13 -15.37 -1.51 -0.60
N VAL A 14 -14.42 -2.34 -0.23
CA VAL A 14 -14.14 -3.62 -0.89
C VAL A 14 -13.82 -4.66 0.17
N GLU A 15 -14.60 -5.74 0.20
CA GLU A 15 -14.33 -6.88 1.05
C GLU A 15 -13.40 -7.87 0.33
N CYS A 16 -12.14 -7.94 0.78
CA CYS A 16 -11.08 -8.76 0.19
C CYS A 16 -10.26 -9.46 1.29
N SER A 17 -10.88 -10.34 2.09
CA SER A 17 -10.21 -11.00 3.22
C SER A 17 -9.12 -12.00 2.82
N GLU A 18 -9.23 -12.60 1.63
CA GLU A 18 -8.32 -13.66 1.13
C GLU A 18 -7.50 -13.20 -0.09
N LEU A 19 -7.48 -11.91 -0.41
CA LEU A 19 -6.79 -11.41 -1.59
C LEU A 19 -5.27 -11.36 -1.37
N GLU A 20 -4.56 -12.36 -1.87
CA GLU A 20 -3.10 -12.44 -1.72
C GLU A 20 -2.33 -11.54 -2.70
N ILE A 21 -2.85 -11.35 -3.91
CA ILE A 21 -2.20 -10.55 -4.96
C ILE A 21 -3.16 -9.45 -5.42
N ILE A 22 -2.73 -8.21 -5.26
CA ILE A 22 -3.41 -7.05 -5.81
C ILE A 22 -2.76 -6.74 -7.15
N GLU A 23 -3.50 -7.03 -8.22
CA GLU A 23 -3.03 -6.93 -9.59
C GLU A 23 -2.81 -5.48 -10.06
N ASP A 24 -2.11 -5.33 -11.19
CA ASP A 24 -1.75 -4.03 -11.76
C ASP A 24 -2.96 -3.10 -11.90
N SER A 25 -2.84 -1.91 -11.32
CA SER A 25 -3.87 -0.86 -11.35
C SER A 25 -5.28 -1.31 -10.92
N ALA A 26 -5.41 -2.39 -10.15
CA ALA A 26 -6.69 -3.01 -9.82
C ALA A 26 -7.71 -2.03 -9.22
N PHE A 27 -7.27 -1.08 -8.41
CA PHE A 27 -8.10 -0.06 -7.75
C PHE A 27 -7.67 1.37 -8.10
N SER A 28 -6.86 1.56 -9.13
CA SER A 28 -6.37 2.90 -9.49
C SER A 28 -7.53 3.83 -9.83
N ARG A 29 -7.46 5.09 -9.40
CA ARG A 29 -8.48 6.14 -9.57
C ARG A 29 -9.82 5.87 -8.86
N CYS A 30 -9.87 4.93 -7.91
CA CYS A 30 -11.03 4.78 -7.02
C CYS A 30 -11.05 5.90 -5.96
N LYS A 31 -11.46 7.11 -6.37
CA LYS A 31 -11.40 8.32 -5.53
C LYS A 31 -12.32 8.34 -4.32
N SER A 32 -13.20 7.36 -4.18
CA SER A 32 -14.06 7.21 -3.00
C SER A 32 -13.65 6.06 -2.08
N LEU A 33 -12.66 5.24 -2.48
CA LEU A 33 -12.20 4.09 -1.70
C LEU A 33 -11.38 4.59 -0.52
N ARG A 34 -11.92 4.49 0.69
CA ARG A 34 -11.31 5.02 1.93
C ARG A 34 -10.63 3.96 2.76
N SER A 35 -11.10 2.72 2.67
CA SER A 35 -10.57 1.59 3.40
C SER A 35 -10.56 0.32 2.55
N ILE A 36 -9.56 -0.52 2.78
CA ILE A 36 -9.47 -1.86 2.21
C ILE A 36 -8.72 -2.78 3.18
N ASN A 37 -9.17 -4.02 3.30
CA ASN A 37 -8.46 -5.02 4.09
C ASN A 37 -7.32 -5.64 3.27
N LEU A 38 -6.07 -5.42 3.71
CA LEU A 38 -4.85 -5.97 3.10
C LEU A 38 -4.08 -6.91 4.04
N SER A 39 -4.74 -7.45 5.07
CA SER A 39 -4.10 -8.34 6.05
C SER A 39 -3.51 -9.61 5.42
N SER A 40 -4.12 -10.08 4.32
CA SER A 40 -3.71 -11.29 3.61
C SER A 40 -2.85 -11.02 2.38
N ALA A 41 -2.65 -9.75 2.03
CA ALA A 41 -1.89 -9.34 0.86
C ALA A 41 -0.41 -9.75 0.98
N LYS A 42 0.10 -10.43 -0.04
CA LYS A 42 1.51 -10.79 -0.22
C LYS A 42 2.19 -9.84 -1.19
N ILE A 43 1.50 -9.48 -2.28
CA ILE A 43 2.07 -8.67 -3.36
C ILE A 43 1.08 -7.57 -3.75
N VAL A 44 1.56 -6.33 -3.75
CA VAL A 44 0.86 -5.18 -4.34
C VAL A 44 1.58 -4.79 -5.63
N LYS A 45 0.93 -5.02 -6.78
CA LYS A 45 1.52 -4.72 -8.08
C LYS A 45 1.44 -3.25 -8.46
N ARG A 46 2.13 -2.90 -9.54
CA ARG A 46 2.26 -1.54 -10.07
C ARG A 46 0.94 -0.77 -10.08
N SER A 47 0.98 0.42 -9.49
CA SER A 47 -0.12 1.39 -9.47
C SER A 47 -1.45 0.87 -8.90
N ALA A 48 -1.47 -0.27 -8.19
CA ALA A 48 -2.67 -0.93 -7.71
C ALA A 48 -3.67 0.01 -7.02
N PHE A 49 -3.18 0.97 -6.23
CA PHE A 49 -3.98 1.94 -5.47
C PHE A 49 -3.66 3.39 -5.86
N SER A 50 -3.08 3.64 -7.03
CA SER A 50 -2.73 5.00 -7.44
C SER A 50 -3.97 5.89 -7.58
N ASP A 51 -3.91 7.11 -7.03
CA ASP A 51 -4.98 8.12 -7.01
C ASP A 51 -6.27 7.62 -6.33
N THR A 52 -6.12 6.99 -5.17
CA THR A 52 -7.23 6.57 -4.28
C THR A 52 -7.35 7.50 -3.06
N ALA A 53 -8.46 7.37 -2.32
CA ALA A 53 -8.73 8.16 -1.12
C ALA A 53 -8.50 7.39 0.19
N LEU A 54 -7.63 6.37 0.14
CA LEU A 54 -7.24 5.60 1.33
C LEU A 54 -6.60 6.53 2.36
N THR A 55 -7.00 6.40 3.63
CA THR A 55 -6.45 7.21 4.73
C THR A 55 -5.43 6.45 5.55
N ASP A 56 -5.70 5.18 5.80
CA ASP A 56 -4.88 4.28 6.59
C ASP A 56 -4.76 2.95 5.86
N VAL A 57 -3.54 2.44 5.77
CA VAL A 57 -3.27 1.15 5.13
C VAL A 57 -2.47 0.28 6.08
N THR A 58 -2.99 -0.91 6.38
CA THR A 58 -2.33 -1.90 7.24
C THR A 58 -2.11 -3.19 6.49
N PHE A 59 -0.87 -3.65 6.45
CA PHE A 59 -0.49 -4.94 5.89
C PHE A 59 -0.23 -5.97 6.99
N GLY A 60 -0.55 -7.23 6.69
CA GLY A 60 -0.19 -8.35 7.56
C GLY A 60 1.26 -8.80 7.38
N ASN A 61 1.68 -9.75 8.22
CA ASN A 61 3.03 -10.33 8.21
C ASN A 61 3.37 -11.15 6.94
N LYS A 62 2.37 -11.43 6.09
CA LYS A 62 2.54 -12.15 4.83
C LYS A 62 3.03 -11.25 3.69
N LEU A 63 3.07 -9.93 3.86
CA LEU A 63 3.53 -9.03 2.80
C LEU A 63 4.99 -9.34 2.42
N GLU A 64 5.23 -9.37 1.11
CA GLU A 64 6.54 -9.65 0.51
C GLU A 64 7.02 -8.48 -0.36
N SER A 65 6.13 -7.82 -1.11
CA SER A 65 6.52 -6.77 -2.06
C SER A 65 5.43 -5.72 -2.28
N ILE A 66 5.85 -4.46 -2.39
CA ILE A 66 5.05 -3.34 -2.90
C ILE A 66 5.77 -2.74 -4.11
N GLU A 67 5.13 -2.81 -5.26
CA GLU A 67 5.74 -2.40 -6.52
C GLU A 67 5.65 -0.88 -6.79
N VAL A 68 6.32 -0.46 -7.86
CA VAL A 68 6.44 0.94 -8.29
C VAL A 68 5.07 1.62 -8.39
N CYS A 69 4.98 2.84 -7.88
CA CYS A 69 3.78 3.69 -7.91
C CYS A 69 2.52 3.08 -7.26
N SER A 70 2.61 2.00 -6.48
CA SER A 70 1.43 1.31 -5.94
C SER A 70 0.47 2.22 -5.18
N PHE A 71 0.99 3.24 -4.48
CA PHE A 71 0.22 4.26 -3.77
C PHE A 71 0.45 5.67 -4.33
N HIS A 72 0.88 5.80 -5.58
CA HIS A 72 1.14 7.11 -6.19
C HIS A 72 -0.08 8.03 -6.15
N GLN A 73 0.10 9.27 -5.67
CA GLN A 73 -0.97 10.29 -5.52
C GLN A 73 -2.11 9.88 -4.58
N CYS A 74 -1.87 9.01 -3.59
CA CYS A 74 -2.82 8.81 -2.49
C CYS A 74 -2.76 10.00 -1.53
N ILE A 75 -3.32 11.14 -1.93
CA ILE A 75 -3.23 12.41 -1.20
C ILE A 75 -3.82 12.30 0.20
N SER A 76 -4.84 11.47 0.40
CA SER A 76 -5.51 11.28 1.70
C SER A 76 -4.79 10.31 2.63
N LEU A 77 -3.75 9.61 2.17
CA LEU A 77 -3.06 8.59 2.96
C LEU A 77 -2.21 9.27 4.02
N GLU A 78 -2.54 9.04 5.29
CA GLU A 78 -1.88 9.63 6.47
C GLU A 78 -0.95 8.64 7.17
N ARG A 79 -1.33 7.36 7.16
CA ARG A 79 -0.57 6.27 7.82
C ARG A 79 -0.47 5.04 6.95
N ILE A 80 0.71 4.42 6.97
CA ILE A 80 0.90 3.06 6.49
C ILE A 80 1.61 2.20 7.54
N THR A 81 1.11 0.99 7.77
CA THR A 81 1.71 0.00 8.66
C THR A 81 2.21 -1.18 7.84
N LEU A 82 3.53 -1.40 7.87
CA LEU A 82 4.23 -2.45 7.12
C LEU A 82 4.83 -3.47 8.09
N PRO A 83 4.92 -4.76 7.72
CA PRO A 83 5.65 -5.71 8.53
C PRO A 83 7.16 -5.45 8.49
N LEU A 84 7.82 -5.57 9.64
CA LEU A 84 9.27 -5.58 9.75
C LEU A 84 9.78 -6.95 9.27
N LYS A 85 10.22 -7.04 8.01
CA LYS A 85 10.71 -8.26 7.39
C LYS A 85 11.93 -7.97 6.53
N ASP A 86 12.98 -8.76 6.72
CA ASP A 86 14.17 -8.70 5.89
C ASP A 86 13.81 -8.88 4.41
N GLY A 87 14.35 -8.00 3.56
CA GLY A 87 14.13 -8.06 2.12
C GLY A 87 12.75 -7.58 1.66
N MET A 88 11.96 -6.89 2.50
CA MET A 88 10.79 -6.15 2.01
C MET A 88 11.24 -5.08 1.02
N ILE A 89 10.75 -5.16 -0.21
CA ILE A 89 11.10 -4.21 -1.28
C ILE A 89 9.94 -3.23 -1.45
N THR A 90 10.19 -1.96 -1.12
CA THR A 90 9.44 -0.83 -1.68
C THR A 90 10.23 -0.29 -2.86
N ARG A 91 9.61 -0.16 -4.02
CA ARG A 91 10.26 0.41 -5.22
C ARG A 91 10.14 1.94 -5.25
N ASP A 92 10.94 2.58 -6.10
CA ASP A 92 10.87 4.03 -6.33
C ASP A 92 9.44 4.51 -6.59
N ASN A 93 9.14 5.73 -6.17
CA ASN A 93 7.86 6.39 -6.35
C ASN A 93 6.63 5.70 -5.74
N THR A 94 6.79 4.71 -4.85
CA THR A 94 5.66 3.99 -4.24
C THR A 94 4.66 4.96 -3.59
N PHE A 95 5.16 6.00 -2.92
CA PHE A 95 4.35 7.00 -2.21
C PHE A 95 4.50 8.43 -2.77
N THR A 96 5.07 8.64 -3.96
CA THR A 96 5.15 9.97 -4.57
C THR A 96 3.76 10.59 -4.66
N GLY A 97 3.61 11.84 -4.20
CA GLY A 97 2.31 12.53 -4.17
C GLY A 97 1.40 12.16 -2.98
N CYS A 98 1.81 11.27 -2.09
CA CYS A 98 1.16 11.07 -0.79
C CYS A 98 1.54 12.21 0.16
N VAL A 99 1.01 13.42 -0.12
CA VAL A 99 1.44 14.64 0.56
C VAL A 99 1.11 14.64 2.06
N ASN A 100 0.03 13.98 2.46
CA ASN A 100 -0.41 13.89 3.86
C ASN A 100 0.18 12.68 4.61
N LEU A 101 1.00 11.84 3.97
CA LEU A 101 1.59 10.68 4.65
C LEU A 101 2.59 11.17 5.70
N GLU A 102 2.24 11.00 6.97
CA GLU A 102 3.02 11.46 8.13
C GLU A 102 3.61 10.28 8.91
N HIS A 103 2.94 9.12 8.87
CA HIS A 103 3.32 7.96 9.67
C HIS A 103 3.58 6.72 8.80
N VAL A 104 4.80 6.18 8.91
CA VAL A 104 5.17 4.86 8.40
C VAL A 104 5.55 4.01 9.60
N ASP A 105 4.63 3.15 10.02
CA ASP A 105 4.81 2.27 11.17
C ASP A 105 5.33 0.90 10.70
N LEU A 106 6.37 0.40 11.37
CA LEU A 106 6.90 -0.94 11.12
C LEU A 106 6.50 -1.87 12.27
N VAL A 107 5.84 -2.99 11.96
CA VAL A 107 5.39 -3.97 12.97
C VAL A 107 6.09 -5.31 12.77
N GLY A 108 6.82 -5.77 13.79
CA GLY A 108 7.63 -6.99 13.72
C GLY A 108 7.36 -7.92 14.91
N GLY A 109 7.18 -9.21 14.63
CA GLY A 109 7.20 -10.24 15.65
C GLY A 109 8.62 -10.44 16.16
N ILE A 110 8.84 -10.15 17.45
CA ILE A 110 9.95 -10.62 18.31
C ILE A 110 11.16 -11.22 17.56
N HIS A 111 11.99 -10.37 16.96
CA HIS A 111 13.44 -10.51 17.00
C HIS A 111 14.02 -9.17 16.54
N GLU A 112 14.53 -8.41 17.51
CA GLU A 112 15.32 -7.21 17.29
C GLU A 112 16.48 -7.54 16.36
N THR A 113 16.53 -6.97 15.16
CA THR A 113 17.66 -6.13 14.70
C THR A 113 17.41 -5.57 13.29
N VAL A 114 17.57 -4.25 13.18
CA VAL A 114 17.91 -3.47 11.98
C VAL A 114 16.95 -3.53 10.78
N ALA A 115 15.96 -2.63 10.73
CA ALA A 115 15.50 -2.09 9.43
C ALA A 115 15.01 -0.64 9.52
N ALA A 116 15.66 0.18 10.35
CA ALA A 116 15.41 1.63 10.38
C ALA A 116 16.13 2.40 9.24
N LEU A 117 16.88 1.71 8.35
CA LEU A 117 17.82 2.35 7.41
C LEU A 117 17.39 2.37 5.93
N GLN A 118 16.16 1.98 5.58
CA GLN A 118 15.71 1.96 4.16
C GLN A 118 14.53 2.87 3.83
N LEU A 119 14.07 3.70 4.77
CA LEU A 119 13.00 4.68 4.54
C LEU A 119 13.53 6.10 4.24
N GLU A 120 14.83 6.29 4.05
CA GLU A 120 15.36 7.56 3.55
C GLU A 120 14.97 7.70 2.06
N GLY A 121 13.84 8.35 1.77
CA GLY A 121 13.43 8.68 0.41
C GLY A 121 12.02 8.24 -0.04
N TRP A 122 11.15 7.72 0.83
CA TRP A 122 9.81 7.26 0.41
C TRP A 122 8.91 8.34 -0.19
N ARG A 123 9.19 9.63 0.06
CA ARG A 123 8.45 10.77 -0.52
C ARG A 123 8.88 11.17 -1.93
N ASN A 124 10.04 10.69 -2.42
CA ASN A 124 10.55 11.06 -3.75
C ASN A 124 9.87 10.22 -4.83
#